data_AF-A0A645GTU7-F1
#
_entry.id   AF-A0A645GTU7-F1
#
_cell.length_a   1.000
_cell.length_b   1.000
_cell.length_c   1.000
_cell.angle_alpha   90.00
_cell.angle_beta   90.00
_cell.angle_gamma   90.00
#
_symmetry.space_group_name_H-M   'P 1'
#
loop_
_entity.id
_entity.type
_entity.pdbx_description
1 polymer ?
#
loop_
_entity_poly.entity_id
_entity_poly.type
_entity_poly.pdbx_seq_one_letter_code
_entity_poly.pdbx_strand_id
1 'polypeptide(L)'
;MLDLGVYCLYPMLLLFGKPLGVKASAVKIPGGVDGAGFALLDYGSFDACVHYSKVSTSFLPCEIAGEDATMTVDRLNIPGRIEIKYRNGKTEDIEFDQRQDSMCYEIDAFISAVNEFKRAKHALLAFPLPMSLAAAEICDEIRRQTGISYPADAH
;
A
#
# COMPACT_ATOMS: atom_id res chain seq x y z
N MET A 1 -11.92 2.39 0.12
CA MET A 1 -10.59 2.67 0.66
C MET A 1 -10.17 1.64 1.68
N LEU A 2 -10.89 1.50 2.81
CA LEU A 2 -10.36 0.80 3.99
C LEU A 2 -10.20 -0.73 3.87
N ASP A 3 -10.88 -1.34 2.90
CA ASP A 3 -10.82 -2.78 2.68
C ASP A 3 -9.65 -3.13 1.73
N LEU A 4 -9.69 -2.64 0.49
CA LEU A 4 -8.68 -2.98 -0.53
C LEU A 4 -7.61 -1.89 -0.74
N GLY A 5 -7.98 -0.61 -0.60
CA GLY A 5 -7.07 0.51 -0.87
C GLY A 5 -5.93 0.63 0.15
N VAL A 6 -6.14 0.13 1.36
CA VAL A 6 -5.12 0.08 2.42
C VAL A 6 -3.92 -0.78 2.02
N TYR A 7 -4.14 -1.88 1.30
CA TYR A 7 -3.08 -2.76 0.79
C TYR A 7 -2.23 -2.10 -0.29
N CYS A 8 -2.77 -1.12 -1.00
CA CYS A 8 -2.00 -0.32 -1.96
C CYS A 8 -1.25 0.83 -1.26
N LEU A 9 -1.82 1.39 -0.19
CA LEU A 9 -1.25 2.54 0.51
C LEU A 9 -0.07 2.14 1.42
N TYR A 10 -0.15 1.03 2.14
CA TYR A 10 0.90 0.62 3.07
C TYR A 10 2.27 0.39 2.41
N PRO A 11 2.37 -0.29 1.25
CA PRO A 11 3.63 -0.41 0.53
C PRO A 11 4.23 0.95 0.14
N MET A 12 3.39 1.91 -0.28
CA MET A 12 3.86 3.26 -0.61
C MET A 12 4.43 3.98 0.62
N LEU A 13 3.76 3.87 1.76
CA LEU A 13 4.26 4.43 3.03
C LEU A 13 5.56 3.77 3.49
N LEU A 14 5.71 2.46 3.27
CA LEU A 14 6.91 1.72 3.64
C LEU A 14 8.11 2.10 2.77
N LEU A 15 7.89 2.26 1.46
CA LEU A 15 8.94 2.56 0.49
C LEU A 15 9.33 4.04 0.46
N PHE A 16 8.34 4.93 0.55
CA PHE A 16 8.51 6.36 0.25
C PHE A 16 8.15 7.28 1.42
N GLY A 17 7.61 6.74 2.51
CA GLY A 17 7.13 7.54 3.64
C GLY A 17 5.80 8.24 3.36
N LYS A 18 5.48 9.24 4.18
CA LYS A 18 4.23 10.01 4.08
C LYS A 18 4.31 11.03 2.92
N PRO A 19 3.32 11.07 2.02
CA PRO A 19 3.26 12.06 0.95
C PRO A 19 3.00 13.47 1.49
N LEU A 20 3.37 14.48 0.68
CA LEU A 20 3.11 15.90 0.93
C LEU A 20 1.64 16.27 0.74
N GLY A 21 0.95 15.58 -0.17
CA GLY A 21 -0.44 15.84 -0.50
C GLY A 21 -1.13 14.65 -1.14
N VAL A 22 -2.47 14.67 -1.11
CA VAL A 22 -3.31 13.62 -1.67
C VAL A 22 -4.46 14.24 -2.47
N LYS A 23 -4.75 13.70 -3.64
CA LYS A 23 -5.94 14.00 -4.45
C LYS A 23 -6.66 12.71 -4.79
N ALA A 24 -7.94 12.59 -4.46
CA ALA A 24 -8.66 11.34 -4.62
C ALA A 24 -10.05 11.50 -5.22
N SER A 25 -10.49 10.43 -5.90
CA SER A 25 -11.84 10.27 -6.43
C SER A 25 -12.34 8.86 -6.12
N ALA A 26 -13.65 8.70 -5.99
CA ALA A 26 -14.26 7.40 -5.76
C ALA A 26 -15.63 7.29 -6.42
N VAL A 27 -15.95 6.07 -6.84
CA VAL A 27 -17.29 5.66 -7.27
C VAL A 27 -17.96 4.98 -6.08
N LYS A 28 -19.10 5.51 -5.65
CA LYS A 28 -19.90 4.92 -4.57
C LYS A 28 -20.86 3.88 -5.13
N ILE A 29 -21.12 2.84 -4.36
CA ILE A 29 -22.16 1.85 -4.64
C ILE A 29 -23.42 2.13 -3.81
N PRO A 30 -24.58 1.52 -4.16
CA PRO A 30 -25.77 1.57 -3.30
C PRO A 30 -25.42 1.17 -1.86
N GLY A 31 -25.71 2.04 -0.89
CA GLY A 31 -25.25 1.90 0.50
C GLY A 31 -24.18 2.93 0.92
N GLY A 32 -23.68 3.74 -0.01
CA GLY A 32 -22.85 4.92 0.31
C GLY A 32 -21.37 4.62 0.55
N VAL A 33 -20.96 3.35 0.50
CA VAL A 33 -19.56 2.92 0.59
C VAL A 33 -18.86 3.02 -0.77
N ASP A 34 -17.52 3.05 -0.76
CA ASP A 34 -16.72 2.99 -1.98
C ASP A 34 -16.89 1.63 -2.68
N GLY A 35 -17.24 1.68 -3.97
CA GLY A 35 -17.10 0.56 -4.89
C GLY A 35 -15.72 0.54 -5.54
N ALA A 36 -15.25 1.68 -6.03
CA ALA A 36 -13.92 1.86 -6.59
C ALA A 36 -13.34 3.21 -6.17
N GLY A 37 -12.01 3.32 -6.13
CA GLY A 37 -11.36 4.58 -5.80
C GLY A 37 -9.96 4.70 -6.40
N PHE A 38 -9.58 5.95 -6.59
CA PHE A 38 -8.28 6.36 -7.11
C PHE A 38 -7.72 7.46 -6.23
N ALA A 39 -6.42 7.41 -5.94
CA ALA A 39 -5.70 8.45 -5.22
C ALA A 39 -4.35 8.75 -5.88
N LEU A 40 -4.06 10.02 -6.07
CA LEU A 40 -2.77 10.55 -6.46
C LEU A 40 -2.07 11.08 -5.20
N LEU A 41 -0.86 10.61 -4.96
CA LEU A 41 -0.01 10.92 -3.81
C LEU A 41 1.18 11.74 -4.31
N ASP A 42 1.31 12.95 -3.80
CA ASP A 42 2.40 13.87 -4.16
C ASP A 42 3.60 13.67 -3.20
N TYR A 43 4.76 13.31 -3.75
CA TYR A 43 6.02 13.18 -3.02
C TYR A 43 7.03 14.29 -3.36
N GLY A 44 6.63 15.30 -4.13
CA GLY A 44 7.42 16.45 -4.53
C GLY A 44 8.31 16.20 -5.75
N SER A 45 9.16 15.18 -5.71
CA SER A 45 10.03 14.81 -6.85
C SER A 45 9.41 13.76 -7.77
N PHE A 46 8.36 13.08 -7.32
CA PHE A 46 7.59 12.11 -8.10
C PHE A 46 6.15 12.04 -7.56
N ASP A 47 5.28 11.40 -8.34
CA ASP A 47 3.92 11.08 -7.96
C ASP A 47 3.74 9.56 -7.84
N ALA A 48 2.87 9.13 -6.93
CA ALA A 48 2.41 7.75 -6.88
C ALA A 48 0.89 7.71 -7.05
N CYS A 49 0.38 6.69 -7.75
CA CYS A 49 -1.05 6.48 -7.89
C CYS A 49 -1.48 5.16 -7.24
N VAL A 50 -2.64 5.20 -6.59
CA VAL A 50 -3.27 4.05 -5.97
C VAL A 50 -4.65 3.89 -6.56
N HIS A 51 -4.95 2.69 -7.05
CA HIS A 51 -6.26 2.33 -7.58
C HIS A 51 -6.74 1.03 -6.96
N TYR A 52 -8.00 0.99 -6.54
CA TYR A 52 -8.63 -0.19 -5.98
C TYR A 52 -10.10 -0.25 -6.40
N SER A 53 -10.64 -1.46 -6.49
CA SER A 53 -12.04 -1.67 -6.85
C SER A 53 -12.57 -2.98 -6.28
N LYS A 54 -13.80 -2.94 -5.80
CA LYS A 54 -14.64 -4.07 -5.37
C LYS A 54 -15.65 -4.47 -6.46
N VAL A 55 -15.79 -3.64 -7.48
CA VAL A 55 -16.81 -3.79 -8.56
C VAL A 55 -16.19 -4.07 -9.92
N SER A 56 -14.86 -4.04 -10.01
CA SER A 56 -14.10 -4.38 -11.20
C SER A 56 -12.78 -5.05 -10.82
N THR A 57 -12.31 -5.95 -11.68
CA THR A 57 -11.02 -6.62 -11.53
C THR A 57 -9.99 -5.92 -12.40
N SER A 58 -8.89 -5.46 -11.79
CA SER A 58 -7.74 -4.95 -12.51
C SER A 58 -6.71 -6.06 -12.69
N PHE A 59 -6.11 -6.14 -13.88
CA PHE A 59 -4.95 -6.99 -14.18
C PHE A 59 -3.66 -6.18 -14.34
N LEU A 60 -3.72 -4.88 -14.04
CA LEU A 60 -2.53 -4.03 -14.07
C LEU A 60 -1.54 -4.48 -12.99
N PRO A 61 -0.26 -4.65 -13.32
CA PRO A 61 0.76 -4.89 -12.32
C PRO A 61 1.01 -3.61 -11.51
N CYS A 62 1.82 -3.75 -10.46
CA CYS A 62 2.32 -2.60 -9.73
C CYS A 62 3.69 -2.22 -10.28
N GLU A 63 3.88 -0.95 -10.62
CA GLU A 63 5.10 -0.48 -11.27
C GLU A 63 5.76 0.64 -10.46
N ILE A 64 7.08 0.59 -10.37
CA ILE A 64 7.93 1.67 -9.89
C ILE A 64 8.86 2.03 -11.05
N ALA A 65 8.61 3.19 -11.66
CA ALA A 65 9.38 3.67 -12.79
C ALA A 65 10.43 4.68 -12.31
N GLY A 66 11.70 4.38 -12.58
CA GLY A 66 12.82 5.28 -12.38
C GLY A 66 13.43 5.72 -13.72
N GLU A 67 14.47 6.54 -13.65
CA GLU A 67 15.13 7.09 -14.83
C GLU A 67 15.82 6.03 -15.69
N ASP A 68 16.36 4.98 -15.05
CA ASP A 68 17.18 3.94 -15.69
C ASP A 68 16.42 2.62 -15.96
N ALA A 69 15.36 2.37 -15.21
CA ALA A 69 14.63 1.11 -15.26
C ALA A 69 13.18 1.25 -14.77
N THR A 70 12.35 0.28 -15.15
CA THR A 70 11.02 0.08 -14.58
C THR A 70 10.98 -1.26 -13.85
N MET A 71 10.61 -1.22 -12.58
CA MET A 71 10.38 -2.40 -11.75
C MET A 71 8.89 -2.72 -11.76
N THR A 72 8.54 -3.95 -12.12
CA THR A 72 7.16 -4.45 -12.18
C THR A 72 6.99 -5.56 -11.17
N VAL A 73 6.03 -5.42 -10.27
CA VAL A 73 5.65 -6.42 -9.25
C VAL A 73 4.32 -7.02 -9.66
N ASP A 74 4.26 -8.36 -9.75
CA ASP A 74 3.06 -9.07 -10.21
C ASP A 74 1.84 -8.79 -9.32
N ARG A 75 2.04 -8.86 -8.00
CA ARG A 75 1.01 -8.65 -6.97
C ARG A 75 1.64 -8.05 -5.71
N LEU A 76 1.00 -7.05 -5.10
CA LEU A 76 1.52 -6.43 -3.87
C LEU A 76 1.19 -7.22 -2.60
N ASN A 77 0.08 -7.94 -2.56
CA ASN A 77 -0.34 -8.66 -1.36
C ASN A 77 0.53 -9.90 -1.09
N ILE A 78 0.92 -10.61 -2.16
CA ILE A 78 1.83 -11.76 -2.11
C ILE A 78 2.68 -11.72 -3.38
N PRO A 79 3.80 -10.96 -3.38
CA PRO A 79 4.69 -10.88 -4.54
C PRO A 79 5.22 -12.27 -4.89
N GLY A 80 4.98 -12.72 -6.11
CA GLY A 80 5.55 -13.94 -6.66
C GLY A 80 6.73 -13.69 -7.56
N ARG A 81 6.72 -12.56 -8.28
CA ARG A 81 7.78 -12.18 -9.21
C ARG A 81 7.93 -10.67 -9.28
N ILE A 82 9.18 -10.22 -9.32
CA ILE A 82 9.56 -8.88 -9.68
C ILE A 82 10.40 -8.94 -10.95
N GLU A 83 10.01 -8.16 -11.96
CA GLU A 83 10.75 -7.98 -13.20
C GLU A 83 11.30 -6.55 -13.23
N ILE A 84 12.59 -6.39 -13.52
CA ILE A 84 13.25 -5.09 -13.70
C ILE A 84 13.70 -4.98 -15.15
N LYS A 85 13.11 -4.05 -15.90
CA LYS A 85 13.48 -3.75 -17.29
C LYS A 85 14.30 -2.47 -17.34
N TYR A 86 15.56 -2.58 -17.74
CA TYR A 86 16.49 -1.46 -17.88
C TYR A 86 16.38 -0.84 -19.28
N ARG A 87 16.70 0.45 -19.40
CA ARG A 87 16.64 1.18 -20.69
C ARG A 87 17.58 0.64 -21.76
N ASN A 88 18.65 -0.03 -21.37
CA ASN A 88 19.58 -0.69 -22.29
C ASN A 88 19.05 -2.03 -22.84
N GLY A 89 17.82 -2.42 -22.49
CA GLY A 89 17.18 -3.66 -22.91
C GLY A 89 17.50 -4.87 -22.03
N LYS A 90 18.37 -4.73 -21.02
CA LYS A 90 18.61 -5.78 -20.03
C LYS A 90 17.35 -5.98 -19.19
N THR A 91 17.06 -7.23 -18.84
CA THR A 91 16.00 -7.59 -17.90
C THR A 91 16.58 -8.42 -16.76
N GLU A 92 16.09 -8.20 -15.55
CA GLU A 92 16.39 -9.01 -14.37
C GLU A 92 15.07 -9.52 -13.77
N ASP A 93 15.03 -10.80 -13.42
CA ASP A 93 13.88 -11.45 -12.81
C ASP A 93 14.24 -11.93 -11.41
N ILE A 94 13.38 -11.60 -10.45
CA ILE A 94 13.48 -12.04 -9.06
C ILE A 94 12.20 -12.82 -8.75
N GLU A 95 12.35 -14.12 -8.52
CA GLU A 95 11.26 -15.00 -8.14
C GLU A 95 11.28 -15.24 -6.64
N PHE A 96 10.10 -15.24 -6.03
CA PHE A 96 9.92 -15.49 -4.60
C PHE A 96 9.25 -16.85 -4.41
N ASP A 97 9.81 -17.66 -3.51
CA ASP A 97 9.17 -18.92 -3.13
C ASP A 97 7.91 -18.63 -2.33
N GLN A 98 6.75 -19.03 -2.87
CA GLN A 98 5.47 -18.76 -2.22
C GLN A 98 5.25 -19.80 -1.12
N ARG A 99 5.47 -19.39 0.14
CA ARG A 99 4.95 -20.17 1.28
C ARG A 99 3.43 -20.29 1.15
N GLN A 100 2.88 -21.48 1.35
CA GLN A 100 1.45 -21.75 1.19
C GLN A 100 0.56 -20.84 2.05
N ASP A 101 1.05 -20.42 3.22
CA ASP A 101 0.33 -19.56 4.15
C ASP A 101 0.80 -18.09 4.05
N SER A 102 0.01 -17.26 3.39
CA SER A 102 0.32 -15.83 3.18
C SER A 102 0.62 -15.03 4.45
N MET A 103 0.03 -15.41 5.59
CA MET A 103 0.18 -14.72 6.87
C MET A 103 1.44 -15.14 7.66
N CYS A 104 2.19 -16.14 7.21
CA CYS A 104 3.33 -16.65 7.99
C CYS A 104 4.38 -15.56 8.28
N TYR A 105 4.60 -14.65 7.33
CA TYR A 105 5.57 -13.55 7.49
C TYR A 105 5.12 -12.53 8.54
N GLU A 106 3.82 -12.22 8.60
CA GLU A 106 3.27 -11.31 9.60
C GLU A 106 3.34 -11.92 11.01
N ILE A 107 3.05 -13.22 11.13
CA ILE A 107 3.16 -13.96 12.40
C ILE A 107 4.63 -14.02 12.85
N ASP A 108 5.56 -14.34 11.96
CA ASP A 108 7.00 -14.36 12.24
C ASP A 108 7.49 -12.98 12.72
N ALA A 109 7.04 -11.90 12.08
CA ALA A 109 7.34 -10.52 12.46
C ALA A 109 6.76 -10.17 13.85
N PHE A 110 5.52 -10.58 14.12
CA PHE A 110 4.87 -10.36 15.42
C PHE A 110 5.60 -11.07 16.55
N ILE A 111 5.94 -12.36 16.38
CA ILE A 111 6.70 -13.15 17.36
C ILE A 111 8.07 -12.51 17.61
N SER A 112 8.75 -12.08 16.54
CA SER A 112 10.05 -11.41 16.64
C SER A 112 9.96 -10.11 17.45
N ALA A 113 8.96 -9.27 17.18
CA ALA A 113 8.72 -8.04 17.92
C ALA A 113 8.46 -8.28 19.41
N VAL A 114 7.64 -9.28 19.77
CA VAL A 114 7.39 -9.65 21.18
C VAL A 114 8.67 -10.09 21.88
N ASN A 115 9.50 -10.89 21.21
CA ASN A 115 10.75 -11.39 21.76
C ASN A 115 11.81 -10.28 21.90
N GLU A 116 11.84 -9.29 21.02
CA GLU A 116 12.71 -8.11 21.15
C GLU A 116 12.27 -7.18 22.26
N PHE A 117 10.96 -6.92 22.37
CA PHE A 117 10.38 -6.15 23.46
C PHE A 117 10.74 -6.76 24.83
N LYS A 118 10.61 -8.08 24.97
CA LYS A 118 11.02 -8.81 26.19
C LYS A 118 12.52 -8.68 26.52
N ARG A 119 13.36 -8.40 25.52
CA ARG A 119 14.82 -8.24 25.69
C ARG A 119 15.23 -6.80 26.01
N ALA A 120 14.28 -5.90 26.27
CA ALA A 120 14.51 -4.47 26.54
C ALA A 120 15.31 -3.74 25.44
N LYS A 121 15.39 -4.33 24.24
CA LYS A 121 15.80 -3.61 23.04
C LYS A 121 14.57 -2.84 22.59
N HIS A 122 14.65 -1.51 22.53
CA HIS A 122 13.61 -0.71 21.89
C HIS A 122 13.40 -1.30 20.49
N ALA A 123 12.29 -2.02 20.32
CA ALA A 123 12.07 -2.83 19.13
C ALA A 123 12.02 -1.90 17.91
N LEU A 124 12.81 -2.22 16.90
CA LEU A 124 12.53 -1.75 15.54
C LEU A 124 11.27 -2.51 15.13
N LEU A 125 10.09 -2.00 15.48
CA LEU A 125 8.85 -2.59 15.02
C LEU A 125 8.89 -2.57 13.49
N ALA A 126 8.69 -3.73 12.87
CA ALA A 126 8.59 -3.86 11.41
C ALA A 126 7.55 -2.88 10.82
N PHE A 127 6.57 -2.48 11.63
CA PHE A 127 5.58 -1.45 11.34
C PHE A 127 5.51 -0.46 12.52
N PRO A 128 6.22 0.68 12.45
CA PRO A 128 6.25 1.64 13.54
C PRO A 128 4.93 2.44 13.59
N LEU A 129 4.49 2.80 14.80
CA LEU A 129 3.25 3.56 15.06
C LEU A 129 3.04 4.80 14.15
N PRO A 130 4.08 5.61 13.83
CA PRO A 130 3.94 6.72 12.89
C PRO A 130 3.44 6.34 11.50
N MET A 131 3.76 5.14 11.00
CA MET A 131 3.26 4.68 9.70
C MET A 131 1.77 4.37 9.75
N SER A 132 1.31 3.70 10.81
CA SER A 132 -0.13 3.42 10.98
C SER A 132 -0.94 4.72 11.14
N LEU A 133 -0.39 5.71 11.83
CA LEU A 133 -1.00 7.04 11.94
C LEU A 133 -1.08 7.72 10.56
N ALA A 134 0.02 7.73 9.79
CA ALA A 134 0.05 8.31 8.45
C ALA A 134 -0.96 7.62 7.51
N ALA A 135 -1.09 6.30 7.58
CA ALA A 135 -2.08 5.55 6.81
C ALA A 135 -3.51 5.95 7.16
N ALA A 136 -3.81 6.11 8.45
CA ALA A 136 -5.12 6.55 8.92
C ALA A 136 -5.45 7.97 8.44
N GLU A 137 -4.52 8.92 8.61
CA GLU A 137 -4.69 10.31 8.16
C GLU A 137 -4.95 10.42 6.66
N ILE A 138 -4.23 9.64 5.84
CA ILE A 138 -4.43 9.61 4.39
C ILE A 138 -5.80 8.99 4.04
N CYS A 139 -6.17 7.89 4.70
CA CYS A 139 -7.48 7.27 4.49
C CYS A 139 -8.62 8.24 4.79
N ASP A 140 -8.52 8.99 5.90
CA ASP A 140 -9.53 9.96 6.29
C ASP A 140 -9.57 11.17 5.34
N GLU A 141 -8.41 11.66 4.88
CA GLU A 141 -8.38 12.71 3.87
C GLU A 141 -9.03 12.27 2.55
N ILE A 142 -8.79 11.04 2.11
CA ILE A 142 -9.42 10.50 0.89
C ILE A 142 -10.94 10.35 1.07
N ARG A 143 -11.38 9.86 2.24
CA ARG A 143 -12.81 9.78 2.59
C ARG A 143 -13.46 11.16 2.60
N ARG A 144 -12.79 12.16 3.17
CA ARG A 144 -13.23 13.57 3.19
C ARG A 144 -13.41 14.12 1.78
N GLN A 145 -12.42 13.92 0.89
CA GLN A 145 -12.49 14.38 -0.50
C GLN A 145 -13.59 13.68 -1.31
N THR A 146 -13.84 12.41 -1.02
CA THR A 146 -14.84 11.59 -1.74
C THR A 146 -16.24 11.65 -1.12
N GLY A 147 -16.40 12.35 0.01
CA GLY A 147 -17.64 12.47 0.76
C GLY A 147 -18.15 11.14 1.31
N ILE A 148 -17.24 10.22 1.66
CA ILE A 148 -17.59 8.94 2.29
C ILE A 148 -17.48 9.11 3.81
N SER A 149 -18.62 9.18 4.48
CA SER A 149 -18.72 9.32 5.94
C SER A 149 -19.29 8.06 6.57
N TYR A 150 -18.86 7.76 7.79
CA TYR A 150 -19.42 6.71 8.62
C TYR A 150 -20.21 7.29 9.79
N PRO A 151 -21.16 6.51 10.37
CA PRO A 151 -21.93 6.96 11.53
C PRO A 151 -21.06 7.41 12.72
N ALA A 152 -19.89 6.80 12.89
CA ALA A 152 -18.94 7.13 13.95
C ALA A 152 -18.25 8.49 13.77
N ASP A 153 -18.27 9.08 12.57
CA ASP A 153 -17.65 10.39 12.32
C ASP A 153 -18.52 11.56 12.83
N ALA A 154 -19.76 11.29 13.26
CA ALA A 154 -20.73 12.28 13.70
C ALA A 154 -20.64 12.64 15.20
N HIS A 155 -19.64 12.09 15.91
CA HIS A 155 -19.49 12.22 17.36
C HIS A 155 -18.12 12.79 17.75
#